data_AF-A0AAV4MZ34-F1
#
_entry.id   AF-A0AAV4MZ34-F1
#
_cell.length_a   1.000
_cell.length_b   1.000
_cell.length_c   1.000
_cell.angle_alpha   90.00
_cell.angle_beta   90.00
_cell.angle_gamma   90.00
#
_symmetry.space_group_name_H-M   'P 1'
#
loop_
_entity.id
_entity.type
_entity.pdbx_description
1 polymer ?
#
loop_
_entity_poly.entity_id
_entity_poly.type
_entity_poly.pdbx_seq_one_letter_code
_entity_poly.pdbx_strand_id
1 'polypeptide(L)'
;MLMSFSTVLFSILIQLSFDGSESYIWTDTIILNLLSRHWFYATAHQPTFTSIQWDAAFLLSHKEIHSYILSGALVIINTFSSFIFHGLALPVILIMRDSFFITTHSILRLHMKYLFCFGVKLLGTIITSFILRRHLMVWKIFHQSYSMKL
;
A
#
# COMPACT_ATOMS: atom_id res chain seq x y z
N MET A 1 8.50 -11.68 1.94
CA MET A 1 7.80 -12.95 1.62
C MET A 1 6.71 -13.33 2.62
N LEU A 2 6.96 -13.29 3.94
CA LEU A 2 5.90 -13.54 4.95
C LEU A 2 4.76 -12.50 4.93
N MET A 3 5.07 -11.22 4.67
CA MET A 3 4.06 -10.16 4.60
C MET A 3 3.13 -10.26 3.38
N SER A 4 3.63 -10.79 2.26
CA SER A 4 2.80 -11.01 1.06
C SER A 4 1.77 -12.12 1.29
N PHE A 5 2.15 -13.23 1.92
CA PHE A 5 1.24 -14.33 2.26
C PHE A 5 0.13 -13.90 3.24
N SER A 6 0.48 -13.18 4.31
CA SER A 6 -0.49 -12.65 5.28
C SER A 6 -1.51 -11.70 4.62
N THR A 7 -1.07 -10.84 3.69
CA THR A 7 -2.00 -9.93 3.01
C THR A 7 -2.92 -10.63 2.02
N VAL A 8 -2.49 -11.73 1.41
CA VAL A 8 -3.33 -12.53 0.50
C VAL A 8 -4.35 -13.32 1.32
N LEU A 9 -3.94 -13.94 2.42
CA LEU A 9 -4.83 -14.63 3.35
C LEU A 9 -5.91 -13.68 3.89
N PHE A 10 -5.52 -12.47 4.30
CA PHE A 10 -6.45 -11.46 4.78
C PHE A 10 -7.44 -10.99 3.69
N SER A 11 -6.97 -10.84 2.45
CA SER A 11 -7.83 -10.54 1.30
C SER A 11 -8.85 -11.65 1.03
N ILE A 12 -8.47 -12.92 1.19
CA ILE A 12 -9.38 -14.07 1.06
C ILE A 12 -10.39 -14.11 2.22
N LEU A 13 -9.96 -13.83 3.45
CA LEU A 13 -10.85 -13.79 4.63
C LEU A 13 -11.87 -12.65 4.54
N ILE A 14 -11.48 -11.48 4.03
CA ILE A 14 -12.46 -10.41 3.76
C ILE A 14 -13.50 -10.86 2.74
N GLN A 15 -13.09 -11.54 1.66
CA GLN A 15 -14.04 -12.03 0.65
C GLN A 15 -15.05 -13.02 1.24
N LEU A 16 -14.55 -13.95 2.07
CA LEU A 16 -15.41 -14.92 2.76
C LEU A 16 -16.34 -14.27 3.78
N SER A 17 -15.98 -13.11 4.33
CA SER A 17 -16.80 -12.38 5.30
C SER A 17 -17.95 -11.60 4.67
N PHE A 18 -17.91 -11.32 3.36
CA PHE A 18 -18.93 -10.54 2.65
C PHE A 18 -19.76 -11.45 1.74
N ASP A 19 -20.67 -12.21 2.34
CA ASP A 19 -21.66 -13.00 1.61
C ASP A 19 -22.87 -12.13 1.26
N GLY A 20 -22.88 -11.57 0.04
CA GLY A 20 -23.95 -10.67 -0.40
C GLY A 20 -23.75 -10.06 -1.79
N SER A 21 -24.71 -9.25 -2.22
CA SER A 21 -24.73 -8.59 -3.54
C SER A 21 -23.61 -7.57 -3.77
N GLU A 22 -22.86 -7.17 -2.73
CA GLU A 22 -21.75 -6.22 -2.82
C GLU A 22 -20.38 -6.90 -2.90
N SER A 23 -20.32 -8.24 -2.91
CA SER A 23 -19.09 -9.04 -2.93
C SER A 23 -18.15 -8.66 -4.07
N TYR A 24 -18.68 -8.46 -5.28
CA TYR A 24 -17.87 -8.08 -6.44
C TYR A 24 -17.23 -6.68 -6.32
N ILE A 25 -17.87 -5.72 -5.64
CA ILE A 25 -17.26 -4.40 -5.39
C ILE A 25 -16.09 -4.55 -4.41
N TRP A 26 -16.24 -5.45 -3.43
CA TRP A 26 -15.16 -5.78 -2.51
C TRP A 26 -14.00 -6.52 -3.20
N THR A 27 -14.27 -7.43 -4.16
CA THR A 27 -13.19 -8.05 -4.96
C THR A 27 -12.41 -7.02 -5.73
N ASP A 28 -13.08 -6.13 -6.44
CA ASP A 28 -12.44 -5.15 -7.30
C ASP A 28 -11.58 -4.17 -6.48
N THR A 29 -12.09 -3.69 -5.35
CA THR A 29 -11.32 -2.81 -4.44
C THR A 29 -10.11 -3.52 -3.82
N ILE A 30 -10.24 -4.79 -3.43
CA ILE A 30 -9.13 -5.56 -2.87
C ILE A 30 -8.06 -5.82 -3.94
N ILE A 31 -8.48 -6.20 -5.14
CA ILE A 31 -7.60 -6.46 -6.28
C ILE A 31 -6.84 -5.18 -6.63
N LEU A 32 -7.52 -4.03 -6.76
CA LEU A 32 -6.86 -2.75 -7.00
C LEU A 32 -5.85 -2.39 -5.90
N ASN A 33 -6.18 -2.65 -4.63
CA ASN A 33 -5.26 -2.37 -3.54
C ASN A 33 -4.02 -3.29 -3.56
N LEU A 34 -4.18 -4.55 -3.99
CA LEU A 34 -3.07 -5.48 -4.21
C LEU A 34 -2.23 -5.06 -5.41
N LEU A 35 -2.87 -4.70 -6.52
CA LEU A 35 -2.24 -4.29 -7.77
C LEU A 35 -1.43 -3.00 -7.59
N SER A 36 -1.97 -2.02 -6.85
CA SER A 36 -1.29 -0.79 -6.48
C SER A 36 0.06 -1.05 -5.80
N ARG A 37 0.10 -1.99 -4.84
CA ARG A 37 1.35 -2.39 -4.18
C ARG A 37 2.27 -3.17 -5.10
N HIS A 38 1.72 -4.04 -5.95
CA HIS A 38 2.53 -4.76 -6.93
C HIS A 38 3.23 -3.79 -7.88
N TRP A 39 2.52 -2.77 -8.38
CA TRP A 39 3.07 -1.73 -9.25
C TRP A 39 4.15 -0.89 -8.58
N PHE A 40 3.98 -0.59 -7.29
CA PHE A 40 5.03 0.08 -6.50
C PHE A 40 6.33 -0.74 -6.54
N TYR A 41 6.27 -2.05 -6.28
CA TYR A 41 7.47 -2.90 -6.36
C TYR A 41 7.95 -3.16 -7.80
N ALA A 42 7.03 -3.23 -8.77
CA ALA A 42 7.35 -3.44 -10.19
C ALA A 42 8.15 -2.29 -10.78
N THR A 43 7.92 -1.06 -10.30
CA THR A 43 8.70 0.15 -10.65
C THR A 43 10.01 0.28 -9.85
N ALA A 44 10.47 -0.83 -9.24
CA ALA A 44 11.69 -0.91 -8.44
C ALA A 44 11.71 0.00 -7.20
N HIS A 45 10.55 0.47 -6.72
CA HIS A 45 10.49 1.19 -5.45
C HIS A 45 10.63 0.22 -4.26
N GLN A 46 11.30 0.70 -3.22
CA GLN A 46 11.41 0.01 -1.95
C GLN A 46 10.88 0.92 -0.83
N PRO A 47 10.20 0.37 0.20
CA PRO A 47 9.62 1.15 1.29
C PRO A 47 10.68 1.47 2.35
N THR A 48 11.82 2.04 1.94
CA THR A 48 12.90 2.49 2.82
C THR A 48 13.29 3.92 2.51
N PHE A 49 13.64 4.72 3.52
CA PHE A 49 14.01 6.13 3.31
C PHE A 49 15.25 6.30 2.42
N THR A 50 16.16 5.33 2.43
CA THR A 50 17.40 5.34 1.64
C THR A 50 17.17 5.00 0.17
N SER A 51 16.03 4.40 -0.19
CA SER A 51 15.71 3.97 -1.56
C SER A 51 14.79 4.95 -2.29
N ILE A 52 14.51 6.12 -1.71
CA ILE A 52 13.73 7.17 -2.37
C ILE A 52 14.55 7.69 -3.55
N GLN A 53 13.95 7.69 -4.74
CA GLN A 53 14.58 8.18 -5.97
C GLN A 53 14.58 9.71 -5.98
N TRP A 54 15.58 10.31 -5.32
CA TRP A 54 15.72 11.77 -5.23
C TRP A 54 15.97 12.43 -6.59
N ASP A 55 16.45 11.69 -7.58
CA ASP A 55 16.66 12.19 -8.95
C ASP A 55 15.38 12.72 -9.59
N ALA A 56 14.21 12.22 -9.17
CA ALA A 56 12.90 12.70 -9.62
C ALA A 56 12.68 14.20 -9.33
N ALA A 57 13.30 14.74 -8.27
CA ALA A 57 13.22 16.15 -7.91
C ALA A 57 13.73 17.08 -9.01
N PHE A 58 14.65 16.60 -9.84
CA PHE A 58 15.37 17.41 -10.82
C PHE A 58 14.88 17.22 -12.26
N LEU A 59 13.92 16.33 -12.50
CA LEU A 59 13.40 16.03 -13.84
C LEU A 59 12.85 17.27 -14.57
N LEU A 60 12.26 18.21 -13.83
CA LEU A 60 11.64 19.42 -14.37
C LEU A 60 12.38 20.71 -13.99
N SER A 61 13.49 20.60 -13.25
CA SER A 61 14.27 21.77 -12.82
C SER A 61 15.26 22.14 -13.92
N HIS A 62 14.77 22.85 -14.93
CA HIS A 62 15.63 23.63 -15.81
C HIS A 62 16.12 24.89 -15.07
N LYS A 63 17.30 25.37 -15.48
CA LYS A 63 18.19 26.38 -14.88
C LYS A 63 17.56 27.65 -14.28
N GLU A 64 16.28 27.92 -14.51
CA GLU A 64 15.60 29.17 -14.16
C GLU A 64 14.45 29.00 -13.13
N ILE A 65 14.01 27.77 -12.83
CA ILE A 65 12.92 27.52 -11.88
C ILE A 65 13.38 26.56 -10.78
N HIS A 66 14.07 27.10 -9.78
CA HIS A 66 14.41 26.38 -8.55
C HIS A 66 13.32 26.61 -7.49
N SER A 67 12.23 25.87 -7.58
CA SER A 67 11.21 25.83 -6.52
C SER A 67 11.34 24.56 -5.70
N TYR A 68 11.55 24.71 -4.40
CA TYR A 68 11.59 23.59 -3.45
C TYR A 68 10.26 22.84 -3.40
N ILE A 69 9.14 23.55 -3.59
CA ILE A 69 7.80 22.97 -3.58
C ILE A 69 7.61 22.03 -4.78
N LEU A 70 8.03 22.46 -5.97
CA LEU A 70 7.93 21.65 -7.19
C LEU A 70 8.82 20.41 -7.11
N SER A 71 10.05 20.57 -6.61
CA SER A 71 11.00 19.48 -6.39
C SER A 71 10.43 18.43 -5.42
N GLY A 72 9.86 18.88 -4.30
CA GLY A 72 9.19 18.00 -3.34
C GLY A 72 7.96 17.31 -3.93
N ALA A 73 7.14 18.03 -4.68
CA ALA A 73 5.95 17.48 -5.34
C ALA A 73 6.32 16.39 -6.35
N LEU A 74 7.37 16.56 -7.15
CA LEU A 74 7.86 15.54 -8.10
C LEU A 74 8.30 14.26 -7.39
N VAL A 75 9.03 14.37 -6.27
CA VAL A 75 9.45 13.20 -5.48
C VAL A 75 8.24 12.48 -4.89
N ILE A 76 7.24 13.23 -4.37
CA ILE A 76 5.99 12.66 -3.85
C ILE A 76 5.21 11.98 -4.96
N ILE A 77 5.03 12.64 -6.11
CA ILE A 77 4.32 12.07 -7.26
C ILE A 77 5.02 10.79 -7.74
N ASN A 78 6.35 10.77 -7.81
CA ASN A 78 7.10 9.58 -8.19
C ASN A 78 6.88 8.43 -7.18
N THR A 79 7.09 8.72 -5.89
CA THR A 79 7.01 7.72 -4.81
C THR A 79 5.59 7.15 -4.64
N PHE A 80 4.58 7.99 -4.82
CA PHE A 80 3.17 7.62 -4.64
C PHE A 80 2.42 7.39 -5.96
N SER A 81 3.12 7.39 -7.10
CA SER A 81 2.52 7.30 -8.45
C SER A 81 1.57 6.10 -8.57
N SER A 82 2.04 4.91 -8.14
CA SER A 82 1.24 3.70 -8.21
C SER A 82 -0.04 3.79 -7.39
N PHE A 83 0.01 4.42 -6.20
CA PHE A 83 -1.16 4.57 -5.34
C PHE A 83 -2.14 5.60 -5.88
N ILE A 84 -1.64 6.72 -6.43
CA ILE A 84 -2.46 7.76 -7.07
C ILE A 84 -3.17 7.19 -8.29
N PHE A 85 -2.45 6.48 -9.16
CA PHE A 85 -3.00 5.87 -10.37
C PHE A 85 -4.15 4.91 -10.05
N HIS A 86 -3.97 4.01 -9.08
CA HIS A 86 -5.01 3.06 -8.69
C HIS A 86 -6.16 3.70 -7.90
N GLY A 87 -5.90 4.79 -7.18
CA GLY A 87 -6.96 5.59 -6.54
C GLY A 87 -7.87 6.24 -7.59
N LEU A 88 -7.30 6.80 -8.67
CA LEU A 88 -8.04 7.36 -9.79
C LEU A 88 -8.75 6.29 -10.64
N ALA A 89 -8.30 5.04 -10.60
CA ALA A 89 -8.98 3.93 -11.29
C ALA A 89 -10.29 3.50 -10.60
N LEU A 90 -10.50 3.82 -9.32
CA LEU A 90 -11.72 3.47 -8.58
C LEU A 90 -13.03 3.99 -9.23
N PRO A 91 -13.16 5.29 -9.58
CA PRO A 91 -14.35 5.77 -10.28
C PRO A 91 -14.51 5.14 -11.67
N VAL A 92 -13.41 4.79 -12.35
CA VAL A 92 -13.45 4.10 -13.66
C VAL A 92 -14.09 2.71 -13.52
N ILE A 93 -13.83 1.98 -12.43
CA ILE A 93 -14.48 0.68 -12.17
C ILE A 93 -16.00 0.82 -12.02
N LEU A 94 -16.49 1.89 -11.39
CA LEU A 94 -17.93 2.13 -11.29
C LEU A 94 -18.57 2.37 -12.65
N ILE A 95 -17.87 3.06 -13.55
CA ILE A 95 -18.30 3.31 -14.93
C ILE A 95 -18.36 2.00 -15.72
N MET A 96 -17.30 1.20 -15.66
CA MET A 96 -17.20 -0.08 -16.39
C MET A 96 -18.22 -1.14 -15.91
N ARG A 97 -18.82 -0.94 -14.73
CA ARG A 97 -19.78 -1.87 -14.13
C ARG A 97 -21.24 -1.47 -14.38
N ASP A 98 -21.51 -0.59 -15.34
CA ASP A 98 -22.84 -0.10 -15.73
C ASP A 98 -23.72 0.29 -14.54
N SER A 99 -23.11 0.80 -13.46
CA SER A 99 -23.84 1.38 -12.34
C SER A 99 -24.36 2.73 -12.79
N PHE A 100 -25.59 2.74 -13.29
CA PHE A 100 -26.27 3.81 -14.03
C PHE A 100 -26.29 5.21 -13.36
N PHE A 101 -25.77 5.37 -12.14
CA PHE A 101 -25.59 6.66 -11.48
C PHE A 101 -24.23 6.76 -10.75
N ILE A 102 -23.30 7.52 -11.34
CA ILE A 102 -22.11 8.02 -10.66
C ILE A 102 -22.57 9.12 -9.68
N THR A 103 -23.01 8.72 -8.50
CA THR A 103 -23.34 9.66 -7.43
C THR A 103 -22.10 9.90 -6.57
N THR A 104 -21.93 11.13 -6.06
CA THR A 104 -20.84 11.45 -5.12
C THR A 104 -20.79 10.47 -3.93
N HIS A 105 -21.96 10.05 -3.44
CA HIS A 105 -22.07 9.06 -2.37
C HIS A 105 -21.51 7.68 -2.73
N SER A 106 -21.67 7.20 -3.98
CA SER A 106 -21.14 5.89 -4.40
C SER A 106 -19.62 5.93 -4.54
N ILE A 107 -19.07 7.03 -5.08
CA ILE A 107 -17.62 7.26 -5.16
C ILE A 107 -17.00 7.32 -3.75
N LEU A 108 -17.59 8.11 -2.85
CA LEU A 108 -17.11 8.22 -1.47
C LEU A 108 -17.14 6.88 -0.76
N ARG A 109 -18.24 6.12 -0.89
CA ARG A 109 -18.36 4.77 -0.33
C ARG A 109 -17.24 3.85 -0.83
N LEU A 110 -16.91 3.91 -2.12
CA LEU A 110 -15.85 3.11 -2.70
C LEU A 110 -14.46 3.49 -2.18
N HIS A 111 -14.16 4.79 -2.07
CA HIS A 111 -12.91 5.29 -1.51
C HIS A 111 -12.77 4.91 -0.02
N MET A 112 -13.86 4.96 0.75
CA MET A 112 -13.86 4.51 2.14
C MET A 112 -13.53 3.01 2.25
N LYS A 113 -14.10 2.16 1.39
CA LYS A 113 -13.74 0.72 1.33
C LYS A 113 -12.25 0.53 0.99
N TYR A 114 -11.72 1.31 0.05
CA TYR A 114 -10.31 1.26 -0.34
C TYR A 114 -9.36 1.70 0.79
N LEU A 115 -9.66 2.80 1.48
CA LEU A 115 -8.91 3.29 2.64
C LEU A 115 -8.99 2.30 3.82
N PHE A 116 -10.15 1.69 4.04
CA PHE A 116 -10.32 0.65 5.06
C PHE A 116 -9.38 -0.52 4.82
N CYS A 117 -9.28 -1.00 3.57
CA CYS A 117 -8.33 -2.06 3.21
C CYS A 117 -6.87 -1.67 3.54
N PHE A 118 -6.49 -0.41 3.30
CA PHE A 118 -5.16 0.09 3.65
C PHE A 118 -4.94 0.11 5.17
N GLY A 119 -5.92 0.60 5.94
CA GLY A 119 -5.87 0.66 7.39
C GLY A 119 -5.71 -0.72 8.04
N VAL A 120 -6.51 -1.71 7.63
CA VAL A 120 -6.38 -3.05 8.22
C VAL A 120 -5.03 -3.70 7.85
N LYS A 121 -4.51 -3.43 6.66
CA LYS A 121 -3.16 -3.89 6.28
C LYS A 121 -2.09 -3.29 7.19
N LEU A 122 -2.16 -1.98 7.48
CA LEU A 122 -1.25 -1.34 8.41
C LEU A 122 -1.32 -1.99 9.81
N LEU A 123 -2.52 -2.17 10.36
CA LEU A 123 -2.70 -2.81 11.65
C LEU A 123 -2.13 -4.24 11.68
N GLY A 124 -2.37 -5.03 10.62
CA GLY A 124 -1.80 -6.37 10.47
C GLY A 124 -0.26 -6.35 10.48
N THR A 125 0.36 -5.37 9.81
CA THR A 125 1.83 -5.23 9.82
C THR A 125 2.36 -4.83 11.19
N ILE A 126 1.63 -3.99 11.94
CA ILE A 126 2.01 -3.58 13.30
C ILE A 126 1.98 -4.79 14.24
N ILE A 127 0.89 -5.56 14.22
CA ILE A 127 0.73 -6.77 15.05
C ILE A 127 1.83 -7.79 14.73
N THR A 128 2.06 -8.06 13.44
CA THR A 128 3.09 -9.01 13.00
C THR A 128 4.49 -8.53 13.41
N SER A 129 4.78 -7.24 13.24
CA SER A 129 6.07 -6.66 13.66
C SER A 129 6.26 -6.72 15.17
N PHE A 130 5.21 -6.54 15.95
CA PHE A 130 5.25 -6.66 17.40
C PHE A 130 5.55 -8.10 17.84
N ILE A 131 4.86 -9.09 17.26
CA ILE A 131 5.11 -10.52 17.53
C ILE A 131 6.55 -10.90 17.13
N LEU A 132 7.02 -10.44 15.97
CA LEU A 132 8.38 -10.66 15.51
C LEU A 132 9.42 -10.07 16.48
N ARG A 133 9.20 -8.84 16.97
CA ARG A 133 10.07 -8.19 17.97
C ARG A 133 10.08 -8.97 19.28
N ARG A 134 8.92 -9.43 19.76
CA ARG A 134 8.82 -10.26 20.97
C ARG A 134 9.61 -11.55 20.82
N HIS A 135 9.49 -12.23 19.67
CA HIS A 135 10.23 -13.45 19.39
C HIS A 135 11.74 -13.16 19.33
N LEU A 136 12.20 -12.17 18.57
CA LEU A 136 13.62 -11.80 18.47
C LEU A 136 14.25 -11.40 19.82
N MET A 137 13.50 -10.79 20.74
CA MET A 137 13.99 -10.51 22.10
C MET A 137 14.28 -11.80 22.89
N VAL A 138 13.48 -12.85 22.71
CA VAL A 138 13.77 -14.17 23.28
C VAL A 138 15.08 -14.73 22.70
N TRP A 139 15.32 -14.57 21.39
CA TRP A 139 16.57 -15.01 20.74
C TRP A 139 17.81 -14.23 21.20
N LYS A 140 17.68 -12.94 21.55
CA LYS A 140 18.79 -12.16 22.10
C LYS A 140 19.36 -12.75 23.39
N ILE A 141 18.50 -13.33 24.24
CA ILE A 141 18.89 -13.98 25.50
C ILE A 141 19.76 -15.22 25.22
N PHE A 142 19.42 -15.99 24.18
CA PHE A 142 20.16 -17.19 23.83
C PHE A 142 21.50 -16.89 23.15
N HIS A 143 21.60 -15.84 22.33
CA HIS A 143 22.84 -15.54 21.59
C HIS A 143 23.99 -15.06 22.50
N GLN A 144 23.69 -14.31 23.58
CA GLN A 144 24.71 -13.82 24.51
C GLN A 144 25.41 -14.94 25.31
N SER A 145 24.77 -16.10 25.48
CA SER A 145 25.35 -17.21 26.24
C SER A 145 26.48 -17.93 25.49
N TYR A 146 26.53 -17.86 24.16
CA TYR A 146 27.56 -18.54 23.35
C TYR A 146 28.79 -17.67 23.04
N SER A 147 28.71 -16.34 23.17
CA SER A 147 29.81 -15.42 22.80
C SER A 147 30.88 -15.22 23.89
N MET A 148 30.69 -15.77 25.09
CA MET A 148 31.59 -15.61 26.25
C MET A 148 32.53 -16.81 26.49
N LYS A 149 32.64 -17.76 25.54
CA LYS A 149 33.47 -18.98 25.68
C LYS A 149 34.56 -19.16 24.61
N LEU A 150 35.08 -18.06 24.04
CA LEU A 150 36.28 -18.08 23.20
C LEU A 150 37.27 -17.03 23.71
#